data_AF-A0A3S3R2Q3-F1
#
_entry.id   AF-A0A3S3R2Q3-F1
#
_cell.length_a   1.000
_cell.length_b   1.000
_cell.length_c   1.000
_cell.angle_alpha   90.00
_cell.angle_beta   90.00
_cell.angle_gamma   90.00
#
_symmetry.space_group_name_H-M   'P 1'
#
loop_
_entity.id
_entity.type
_entity.pdbx_description
1 polymer ?
#
loop_
_entity_poly.entity_id
_entity_poly.type
_entity_poly.pdbx_seq_one_letter_code
_entity_poly.pdbx_strand_id
1 'polypeptide(L)' 'MGKIEQLCITVSVGVAELTGDDRTELVENADQALYQVKELGRNCVVVWE' A
#
# COMPACT_ATOMS: atom_id res chain seq x y z
N MET A 1 -33.23 9.06 13.79
CA MET A 1 -31.82 9.34 13.43
C MET A 1 -31.09 8.01 13.38
N GLY A 2 -30.58 7.62 12.21
CA GLY A 2 -29.84 6.36 12.05
C GLY A 2 -28.56 6.38 12.87
N LYS A 3 -28.30 5.29 13.60
CA LYS A 3 -27.09 5.11 14.41
C LYS A 3 -25.92 4.99 13.43
N ILE A 4 -24.97 5.92 13.46
CA ILE A 4 -23.71 5.77 12.73
C ILE A 4 -22.84 4.84 13.56
N GLU A 5 -22.63 3.63 13.06
CA GLU A 5 -21.70 2.69 13.68
C GLU A 5 -20.27 3.04 13.30
N GLN A 6 -19.37 2.97 14.28
CA GLN A 6 -17.96 3.28 14.09
C GLN A 6 -17.26 2.08 13.46
N LEU A 7 -16.82 2.22 12.21
CA LEU A 7 -16.10 1.20 11.47
C LEU A 7 -14.58 1.36 11.70
N CYS A 8 -13.96 0.35 12.30
CA CYS A 8 -12.50 0.28 12.43
C CYS A 8 -11.90 -0.39 11.18
N ILE A 9 -11.11 0.35 10.41
CA ILE A 9 -10.37 -0.15 9.25
C ILE A 9 -8.88 0.14 9.37
N THR A 10 -8.09 -0.64 8.67
CA THR A 10 -6.65 -0.44 8.50
C THR A 10 -6.32 -0.35 7.02
N VAL A 11 -5.20 0.28 6.68
CA VAL A 11 -4.65 0.30 5.32
C VAL A 11 -3.33 -0.45 5.27
N SER A 12 -2.98 -0.90 4.08
CA SER A 12 -1.71 -1.52 3.75
C SER A 12 -1.11 -0.70 2.62
N VAL A 13 0.18 -0.40 2.70
CA VAL A 13 0.81 0.58 1.80
C VAL A 13 2.08 -0.01 1.22
N GLY A 14 2.18 0.00 -0.11
CA GLY A 14 3.43 -0.18 -0.83
C GLY A 14 3.98 1.16 -1.27
N VAL A 15 5.27 1.38 -1.08
CA VAL A 15 5.97 2.62 -1.42
C VAL A 15 7.10 2.29 -2.38
N ALA A 16 7.26 3.08 -3.44
CA ALA A 16 8.41 3.00 -4.33
C ALA A 16 8.95 4.41 -4.58
N GLU A 17 10.27 4.50 -4.78
CA GLU A 17 10.94 5.73 -5.16
C GLU A 17 10.88 5.89 -6.69
N LEU A 18 10.64 7.12 -7.16
CA LEU A 18 10.76 7.42 -8.59
C LEU A 18 12.23 7.56 -8.96
N THR A 19 12.79 6.50 -9.54
CA THR A 19 14.14 6.51 -10.10
C THR A 19 14.06 6.80 -11.60
N GLY A 20 14.52 7.99 -12.02
CA GLY A 20 14.42 8.42 -13.42
C GLY A 20 13.03 8.97 -13.77
N ASP A 21 12.57 8.72 -14.99
CA ASP A 21 11.35 9.33 -15.55
C ASP A 21 10.21 8.33 -15.84
N ASP A 22 10.41 7.02 -15.61
CA ASP A 22 9.37 6.01 -15.87
C ASP A 22 8.36 5.92 -14.72
N ARG A 23 7.20 6.54 -14.94
CA ARG A 23 6.09 6.53 -13.98
C ARG A 23 5.31 5.23 -13.97
N THR A 24 5.40 4.41 -15.02
CA THR A 24 4.73 3.11 -15.08
C THR A 24 5.46 2.15 -14.14
N GLU A 25 6.79 2.11 -14.25
CA GLU A 25 7.66 1.34 -13.37
C GLU A 25 7.47 1.74 -11.90
N LEU A 26 7.33 3.04 -11.60
CA LEU A 26 7.04 3.51 -10.24
C LEU A 26 5.76 2.86 -9.65
N VAL A 27 4.68 2.83 -10.43
CA VAL A 27 3.40 2.30 -9.96
C VAL A 27 3.47 0.78 -9.82
N GLU A 28 4.12 0.10 -10.76
CA GLU A 28 4.35 -1.34 -10.69
C GLU A 28 5.16 -1.72 -9.45
N ASN A 29 6.25 -1.01 -9.17
CA ASN A 29 7.09 -1.23 -7.98
C ASN A 29 6.32 -0.99 -6.67
N ALA A 30 5.50 0.06 -6.61
CA ALA A 30 4.64 0.32 -5.46
C ALA A 30 3.57 -0.77 -5.27
N ASP A 31 3.00 -1.29 -6.36
CA ASP A 31 2.05 -2.41 -6.31
C ASP A 31 2.72 -3.72 -5.84
N GLN A 32 3.94 -4.00 -6.31
CA GLN A 32 4.71 -5.15 -5.85
C GLN A 32 5.04 -5.06 -4.35
N ALA A 33 5.45 -3.89 -3.86
CA ALA A 33 5.63 -3.66 -2.43
C ALA A 33 4.32 -3.87 -1.64
N LEU A 34 3.19 -3.39 -2.17
CA LEU A 34 1.87 -3.60 -1.55
C LEU A 34 1.47 -5.08 -1.54
N TYR A 35 1.87 -5.85 -2.54
CA TYR A 35 1.59 -7.28 -2.58
C TYR A 35 2.26 -8.03 -1.42
N GLN A 36 3.51 -7.69 -1.08
CA GLN A 36 4.25 -8.27 0.04
C GLN A 36 3.55 -8.07 1.39
N VAL A 37 2.83 -6.96 1.56
CA VAL A 37 2.05 -6.67 2.79
C VAL A 37 1.01 -7.77 3.08
N LYS A 38 0.49 -8.45 2.06
CA LYS A 38 -0.48 -9.55 2.26
C LYS A 38 0.13 -10.72 3.01
N GLU A 39 1.39 -11.03 2.76
CA GLU A 39 2.12 -12.12 3.40
C GLU A 39 2.57 -11.74 4.82
N LEU A 40 2.85 -10.46 5.05
CA LEU A 40 3.25 -9.91 6.35
C LEU A 40 2.09 -9.72 7.35
N GLY A 41 0.85 -10.00 6.93
CA GLY A 41 -0.33 -9.94 7.80
C GLY A 41 -1.16 -8.65 7.70
N ARG A 42 -0.94 -7.81 6.68
CA ARG A 42 -1.62 -6.51 6.47
C ARG A 42 -1.25 -5.45 7.53
N ASN A 43 -1.92 -4.31 7.49
CA ASN A 43 -1.75 -3.16 8.41
C ASN A 43 -0.28 -2.73 8.60
N CYS A 44 0.48 -2.71 7.50
CA CYS A 44 1.87 -2.30 7.50
C CYS A 44 2.25 -1.57 6.20
N VAL A 45 3.47 -1.04 6.20
CA VAL A 45 4.08 -0.32 5.08
C VAL A 45 5.30 -1.12 4.62
N VAL A 46 5.40 -1.34 3.31
CA VAL A 46 6.58 -1.95 2.67
C VAL A 46 7.14 -0.97 1.65
N VAL A 47 8.46 -0.83 1.64
CA VAL A 47 9.19 -0.02 0.66
C VAL A 47 9.84 -0.98 -0.34
N TRP A 48 9.66 -0.70 -1.63
CA TRP A 48 10.33 -1.41 -2.71
C TRP A 48 11.82 -1.08 -2.71
N GLU A 49 12.68 -2.10 -2.77
CA GLU A 49 14.15 -1.97 -2.89
C GLU A 49 14.62 -2.14 -4.34
#